data_AF-A0A0V1BP52-F1
#
_entry.id   AF-A0A0V1BP52-F1
#
_cell.length_a   1.000
_cell.length_b   1.000
_cell.length_c   1.000
_cell.angle_alpha   90.00
_cell.angle_beta   90.00
_cell.angle_gamma   90.00
#
_symmetry.space_group_name_H-M   'P 1'
#
loop_
_entity.id
_entity.type
_entity.pdbx_description
1 polymer ?
#
loop_
_entity_poly.entity_id
_entity_poly.type
_entity_poly.pdbx_seq_one_letter_code
_entity_poly.pdbx_strand_id
1 'polypeptide(L)'
;MINYVPRKNSNNVFLLTSCHTKLKVDNQQGDKRPNIMNDYNLGKRGVDSMDARIEDFCCIRKTNRYIMLMLYFIVEVCINNAFLLMSQQQSYQKTKKEAFYERAFSSTGQRTHQNEISKSKIYAQPKHTCLHPLQTAPKS
;
A
#
# COMPACT_ATOMS: atom_id res chain seq x y z
N MET A 1 -31.80 -5.42 12.86
CA MET A 1 -31.07 -4.57 13.84
C MET A 1 -31.08 -5.29 15.19
N ILE A 2 -29.98 -5.26 15.94
CA ILE A 2 -29.85 -5.94 17.24
C ILE A 2 -29.29 -4.95 18.27
N ASN A 3 -29.80 -5.04 19.50
CA ASN A 3 -29.30 -4.33 20.66
C ASN A 3 -28.71 -5.34 21.66
N TYR A 4 -27.47 -5.13 22.09
CA TYR A 4 -26.75 -6.02 22.99
C TYR A 4 -26.05 -5.25 24.11
N VAL A 5 -26.12 -5.76 25.34
CA VAL A 5 -25.45 -5.18 26.51
C VAL A 5 -24.34 -6.12 26.96
N PRO A 6 -23.05 -5.76 26.73
CA PRO A 6 -21.94 -6.66 27.01
C PRO A 6 -21.66 -6.86 28.50
N ARG A 7 -21.86 -5.83 29.33
CA ARG A 7 -21.59 -5.87 30.77
C ARG A 7 -22.66 -5.11 31.54
N LYS A 8 -22.89 -5.50 32.80
CA LYS A 8 -23.72 -4.69 33.72
C LYS A 8 -23.13 -3.28 33.80
N ASN A 9 -23.98 -2.26 33.63
CA ASN A 9 -23.62 -0.83 33.62
C ASN A 9 -22.73 -0.37 32.45
N SER A 10 -22.67 -1.12 31.34
CA SER A 10 -22.05 -0.64 30.10
C SER A 10 -23.08 -0.10 29.11
N ASN A 11 -22.62 0.75 28.19
CA ASN A 11 -23.44 1.22 27.08
C ASN A 11 -23.97 0.07 26.22
N ASN A 12 -25.17 0.29 25.68
CA ASN A 12 -25.80 -0.58 24.70
C ASN A 12 -25.00 -0.55 23.38
N VAL A 13 -24.82 -1.71 22.77
CA VAL A 13 -24.19 -1.87 21.46
C VAL A 13 -25.26 -2.21 20.44
N PHE A 14 -25.39 -1.35 19.43
CA PHE A 14 -26.31 -1.56 18.32
C PHE A 14 -25.55 -2.10 17.10
N LEU A 15 -26.02 -3.22 16.54
CA LEU A 15 -25.49 -3.79 15.31
C LEU A 15 -26.60 -3.85 14.25
N LEU A 16 -26.28 -3.35 13.07
CA LEU A 16 -27.12 -3.47 11.89
C LEU A 16 -26.48 -4.48 10.93
N THR A 17 -27.27 -5.44 10.47
CA THR A 17 -26.85 -6.49 9.55
C THR A 17 -28.01 -6.90 8.68
N SER A 18 -27.74 -7.15 7.40
CA SER A 18 -28.68 -7.76 6.44
C SER A 18 -28.49 -9.27 6.30
N CYS A 19 -27.34 -9.81 6.73
CA CYS A 19 -26.95 -11.20 6.47
C CYS A 19 -27.56 -12.21 7.44
N HIS A 20 -28.05 -11.76 8.60
CA HIS A 20 -28.55 -12.65 9.64
C HIS A 20 -30.07 -12.56 9.76
N THR A 21 -30.76 -13.65 9.40
CA THR A 21 -32.22 -13.78 9.49
C THR A 21 -32.68 -14.31 10.85
N LYS A 22 -31.80 -14.99 11.61
CA LYS A 22 -32.10 -15.54 12.93
C LYS A 22 -31.02 -15.13 13.93
N LEU A 23 -31.45 -14.65 15.09
CA LEU A 23 -30.57 -14.38 16.22
C LEU A 23 -30.18 -15.70 16.89
N LYS A 24 -28.91 -16.07 16.80
CA LYS A 24 -28.32 -17.16 17.59
C LYS A 24 -27.42 -16.55 18.65
N VAL A 25 -27.57 -17.02 19.88
CA VAL A 25 -26.68 -16.65 20.99
C VAL A 25 -25.72 -17.80 21.18
N ASP A 26 -24.43 -17.51 21.09
CA ASP A 26 -23.40 -18.49 21.44
C ASP A 26 -23.23 -18.48 22.97
N ASN A 27 -23.14 -19.67 23.55
CA ASN A 27 -22.94 -19.88 24.99
C ASN A 27 -21.51 -20.38 25.30
N GLN A 28 -20.59 -20.28 24.34
CA GLN A 28 -19.19 -20.63 24.59
C GLN A 28 -18.63 -19.81 25.77
N GLN A 29 -18.25 -20.52 26.82
CA GLN A 29 -17.48 -20.01 27.97
C GLN A 29 -18.23 -19.06 28.94
N GLY A 30 -19.56 -19.12 29.02
CA GLY A 30 -20.35 -18.32 29.98
C GLY A 30 -20.63 -16.88 29.54
N ASP A 31 -20.05 -16.45 28.42
CA ASP A 31 -20.32 -15.18 27.76
C ASP A 31 -21.48 -15.36 26.77
N LYS A 32 -22.68 -14.91 27.16
CA LYS A 32 -23.87 -14.92 26.29
C LYS A 32 -23.75 -13.84 25.22
N ARG A 33 -22.98 -14.11 24.16
CA ARG A 33 -22.75 -13.16 23.05
C ARG A 33 -23.58 -13.56 21.83
N PRO A 34 -24.25 -12.61 21.14
CA PRO A 34 -24.87 -12.89 19.86
C PRO A 34 -23.83 -13.33 18.83
N ASN A 35 -24.11 -14.37 18.04
CA ASN A 35 -23.21 -14.83 16.97
C ASN A 35 -22.83 -13.69 16.00
N ILE A 36 -23.78 -12.78 15.79
CA ILE A 36 -23.66 -11.60 14.93
C ILE A 36 -22.57 -10.63 15.43
N MET A 37 -22.38 -10.56 16.75
CA MET A 37 -21.29 -9.79 17.35
C MET A 37 -19.94 -10.44 17.05
N ASN A 38 -19.88 -11.78 17.04
CA ASN A 38 -18.66 -12.52 16.71
C ASN A 38 -18.28 -12.31 15.24
N ASP A 39 -19.24 -12.49 14.34
CA ASP A 39 -19.06 -12.30 12.90
C ASP A 39 -18.62 -10.86 12.57
N TYR A 40 -19.22 -9.85 13.23
CA TYR A 40 -18.79 -8.46 13.11
C TYR A 40 -17.35 -8.25 13.61
N ASN A 41 -17.00 -8.81 14.77
CA ASN A 41 -15.66 -8.67 15.34
C ASN A 41 -14.58 -9.34 14.49
N LEU A 42 -14.91 -10.43 13.79
CA LEU A 42 -14.04 -11.08 12.82
C LEU A 42 -13.78 -10.17 11.61
N GLY A 43 -14.83 -9.52 11.08
CA GLY A 43 -14.72 -8.67 9.88
C GLY A 43 -14.17 -7.27 10.11
N LYS A 44 -14.34 -6.67 11.31
CA LYS A 44 -14.05 -5.25 11.53
C LYS A 44 -12.56 -4.88 11.55
N ARG A 45 -11.66 -5.85 11.78
CA ARG A 45 -10.23 -5.58 12.03
C ARG A 45 -9.41 -5.26 10.77
N GLY A 46 -9.97 -5.34 9.57
CA GLY A 46 -9.20 -5.26 8.32
C GLY A 46 -8.40 -3.95 8.18
N VAL A 47 -9.06 -2.81 8.37
CA VAL A 47 -8.45 -1.48 8.27
C VAL A 47 -7.47 -1.25 9.41
N ASP A 48 -7.87 -1.46 10.65
CA ASP A 48 -6.98 -1.33 11.82
C ASP A 48 -5.70 -2.19 11.68
N SER A 49 -5.83 -3.40 11.13
CA SER A 49 -4.69 -4.28 10.89
C SER A 49 -3.78 -3.77 9.77
N MET A 50 -4.31 -3.05 8.79
CA MET A 50 -3.53 -2.37 7.76
C MET A 50 -2.80 -1.17 8.36
N ASP A 51 -3.50 -0.34 9.12
CA ASP A 51 -2.95 0.85 9.77
C ASP A 51 -1.81 0.48 10.72
N ALA A 52 -2.00 -0.54 11.57
CA ALA A 52 -0.95 -1.07 12.44
C ALA A 52 0.25 -1.62 11.66
N ARG A 53 0.05 -2.11 10.43
CA ARG A 53 1.16 -2.56 9.58
C ARG A 53 1.92 -1.41 8.94
N ILE A 54 1.22 -0.32 8.61
CA ILE A 54 1.77 0.89 8.00
C ILE A 54 2.50 1.77 9.02
N GLU A 55 2.03 1.82 10.27
CA GLU A 55 2.62 2.63 11.35
C GLU A 55 4.14 2.40 11.48
N ASP A 56 4.58 1.13 11.42
CA ASP A 56 6.01 0.77 11.49
C ASP A 56 6.85 1.28 10.29
N PHE A 57 6.24 1.54 9.13
CA PHE A 57 6.93 1.83 7.86
C PHE A 57 6.49 3.16 7.22
N CYS A 58 5.88 4.04 8.02
CA CYS A 58 5.30 5.30 7.55
C CYS A 58 6.36 6.15 6.83
N CYS A 59 6.13 6.39 5.54
CA CYS A 59 7.02 7.16 4.66
C CYS A 59 6.61 8.64 4.58
N ILE A 60 5.56 9.03 5.33
CA ILE A 60 5.02 10.38 5.32
C ILE A 60 6.07 11.35 5.81
N ARG A 61 6.43 12.31 4.95
CA ARG A 61 7.26 13.46 5.34
C ARG A 61 6.39 14.68 5.57
N LYS A 62 6.81 15.53 6.50
CA LYS A 62 6.16 16.82 6.74
C LYS A 62 6.18 17.65 5.46
N THR A 63 5.00 17.92 4.90
CA THR A 63 4.81 18.68 3.67
C THR A 63 3.60 19.59 3.81
N ASN A 64 3.65 20.78 3.20
CA ASN A 64 2.51 21.72 3.15
C ASN A 64 1.66 21.53 1.88
N ARG A 65 1.95 20.50 1.07
CA ARG A 65 1.26 20.24 -0.20
C ARG A 65 0.38 19.01 -0.04
N TYR A 66 -0.94 19.19 -0.04
CA TYR A 66 -1.90 18.09 0.13
C TYR A 66 -1.70 16.97 -0.91
N ILE A 67 -1.33 17.33 -2.15
CA ILE A 67 -1.07 16.36 -3.22
C ILE A 67 0.04 15.38 -2.80
N MET A 68 1.09 15.88 -2.14
CA MET A 68 2.19 15.03 -1.66
C MET A 68 1.74 14.10 -0.54
N LEU A 69 0.87 14.58 0.37
CA LEU A 69 0.27 13.73 1.41
C LEU A 69 -0.55 12.58 0.80
N MET A 70 -1.37 12.88 -0.22
CA MET A 70 -2.15 11.87 -0.93
C MET A 70 -1.25 10.86 -1.65
N LEU A 71 -0.14 11.33 -2.26
CA LEU A 71 0.84 10.44 -2.89
C LEU A 71 1.50 9.49 -1.87
N TYR A 72 1.84 9.98 -0.68
CA TYR A 72 2.40 9.12 0.37
C TYR A 72 1.41 8.02 0.78
N PHE A 73 0.14 8.38 0.99
CA PHE A 73 -0.89 7.41 1.34
C PHE A 73 -1.10 6.35 0.24
N ILE A 74 -1.13 6.76 -1.03
CA ILE A 74 -1.25 5.83 -2.16
C ILE A 74 -0.08 4.84 -2.19
N VAL A 75 1.14 5.33 -2.01
CA VAL A 75 2.36 4.49 -1.99
C VAL A 75 2.31 3.49 -0.83
N GLU A 76 1.91 3.91 0.37
CA GLU A 76 1.80 3.03 1.54
C GLU A 76 0.79 1.89 1.32
N VAL A 77 -0.38 2.20 0.77
CA VAL A 77 -1.39 1.19 0.42
C VAL A 77 -0.87 0.25 -0.68
N CYS A 78 -0.18 0.76 -1.71
CA CYS A 78 0.42 -0.07 -2.76
C CYS A 78 1.47 -1.03 -2.21
N ILE A 79 2.37 -0.57 -1.33
CA ILE A 79 3.40 -1.41 -0.73
C ILE A 79 2.77 -2.49 0.17
N ASN A 80 1.75 -2.13 0.96
CA ASN A 80 0.99 -3.07 1.78
C ASN A 80 0.35 -4.18 0.94
N ASN A 81 -0.29 -3.81 -0.16
CA ASN A 81 -0.93 -4.77 -1.08
C ASN A 81 0.10 -5.67 -1.77
N ALA A 82 1.24 -5.11 -2.21
CA ALA A 82 2.32 -5.89 -2.79
C ALA A 82 2.91 -6.90 -1.79
N PHE A 83 3.08 -6.49 -0.53
CA PHE A 83 3.51 -7.37 0.56
C PHE A 83 2.52 -8.52 0.78
N LEU A 84 1.21 -8.23 0.82
CA LEU A 84 0.17 -9.24 0.98
C LEU A 84 0.21 -10.26 -0.17
N LEU A 85 0.28 -9.80 -1.43
CA LEU A 85 0.36 -10.70 -2.60
C LEU A 85 1.59 -11.59 -2.55
N MET A 86 2.76 -11.04 -2.20
CA MET A 86 3.99 -11.80 -2.09
C MET A 86 3.94 -12.82 -0.94
N SER A 87 3.31 -12.46 0.19
CA SER A 87 3.12 -13.35 1.33
C SER A 87 2.16 -14.52 1.07
N GLN A 88 1.22 -14.36 0.14
CA GLN A 88 0.29 -15.43 -0.27
C GLN A 88 0.96 -16.41 -1.24
N GLN A 89 1.89 -15.94 -2.07
CA GLN A 89 2.58 -16.76 -3.08
C GLN A 89 3.74 -17.57 -2.50
N GLN A 90 4.51 -16.99 -1.58
CA GLN A 90 5.53 -17.73 -0.84
C GLN A 90 4.87 -18.35 0.38
N SER A 91 4.70 -19.68 0.40
CA SER A 91 4.20 -20.46 1.55
C SER A 91 4.93 -20.05 2.84
N TYR A 92 4.40 -19.06 3.56
CA TYR A 92 4.88 -18.42 4.80
C TYR A 92 6.36 -18.68 5.17
N GLN A 93 7.29 -18.58 4.23
CA GLN A 93 8.71 -18.60 4.57
C GLN A 93 8.97 -17.18 5.04
N LYS A 94 9.36 -17.06 6.31
CA LYS A 94 9.61 -15.83 7.09
C LYS A 94 10.58 -14.88 6.38
N THR A 95 10.17 -14.31 5.26
CA THR A 95 10.81 -13.13 4.72
C THR A 95 10.40 -12.04 5.68
N LYS A 96 11.30 -11.69 6.59
CA LYS A 96 11.05 -10.66 7.61
C LYS A 96 10.50 -9.42 6.90
N LYS A 97 9.41 -8.85 7.42
CA LYS A 97 8.74 -7.62 6.93
C LYS A 97 9.79 -6.59 6.48
N GLU A 98 10.76 -6.33 7.34
CA GLU A 98 11.99 -5.55 7.11
C GLU A 98 12.67 -5.82 5.75
N ALA A 99 12.96 -7.08 5.41
CA ALA A 99 13.67 -7.46 4.20
C ALA A 99 12.86 -7.21 2.92
N PHE A 100 11.53 -7.23 3.00
CA PHE A 100 10.67 -6.86 1.88
C PHE A 100 10.74 -5.36 1.60
N TYR A 101 10.59 -4.55 2.65
CA TYR A 101 10.67 -3.09 2.53
C TYR A 101 12.06 -2.66 2.06
N GLU A 102 13.14 -3.21 2.62
CA GLU A 102 14.52 -2.97 2.15
C GLU A 102 14.70 -3.28 0.66
N ARG A 103 14.13 -4.40 0.18
CA ARG A 103 14.17 -4.77 -1.24
C ARG A 103 13.33 -3.81 -2.11
N ALA A 104 12.17 -3.38 -1.63
CA ALA A 104 11.33 -2.41 -2.31
C ALA A 104 12.05 -1.06 -2.47
N PHE A 105 12.68 -0.55 -1.42
CA PHE A 105 13.48 0.68 -1.47
C PHE A 105 14.72 0.52 -2.38
N SER A 106 15.47 -0.58 -2.23
CA SER A 106 16.69 -0.85 -3.01
C SER A 106 16.45 -1.00 -4.52
N SER A 107 15.38 -1.69 -4.90
CA SER A 107 15.02 -1.89 -6.32
C SER A 107 14.61 -0.58 -7.01
N THR A 108 14.03 0.35 -6.26
CA THR A 108 13.65 1.68 -6.76
C THR A 108 14.87 2.59 -6.94
N GLY A 109 15.87 2.49 -6.06
CA GLY A 109 17.16 3.19 -6.18
C GLY A 109 18.00 2.73 -7.39
N GLN A 110 18.00 1.43 -7.70
CA GLN A 110 18.70 0.92 -8.88
C GLN A 110 18.02 1.33 -10.19
N ARG A 111 16.68 1.37 -10.23
CA ARG A 111 15.92 1.83 -11.40
C ARG A 111 16.09 3.32 -11.68
N THR A 112 16.19 4.16 -10.65
CA THR A 112 16.48 5.60 -10.82
C THR A 112 17.87 5.81 -11.41
N HIS A 113 18.89 5.13 -10.90
CA HIS A 113 20.25 5.14 -11.47
C HIS A 113 20.29 4.63 -12.93
N GLN A 114 19.60 3.53 -13.25
CA GLN A 114 19.52 3.05 -14.64
C GLN A 114 18.76 4.03 -15.56
N ASN A 115 17.68 4.66 -15.09
CA ASN A 115 16.95 5.66 -15.85
C ASN A 115 17.76 6.94 -16.06
N GLU A 116 18.58 7.36 -15.11
CA GLU A 116 19.53 8.47 -15.26
C GLU A 116 20.66 8.13 -16.25
N ILE A 117 21.22 6.92 -16.18
CA ILE A 117 22.19 6.42 -17.19
C ILE A 117 21.54 6.33 -18.58
N SER A 118 20.27 5.97 -18.66
CA SER A 118 19.55 5.84 -19.94
C SER A 118 19.24 7.23 -20.51
N LYS A 119 18.85 8.19 -19.67
CA LYS A 119 18.71 9.60 -20.07
C LYS A 119 20.05 10.19 -20.52
N SER A 120 21.14 9.99 -19.78
CA SER A 120 22.46 10.52 -20.15
C SER A 120 22.95 9.97 -21.48
N LYS A 121 22.68 8.68 -21.79
CA LYS A 121 22.96 8.09 -23.11
C LYS A 121 22.13 8.68 -24.25
N ILE A 122 20.89 9.09 -24.00
CA ILE A 122 20.03 9.75 -25.00
C ILE A 122 20.53 11.18 -25.28
N TYR A 123 21.00 11.91 -24.26
CA TYR A 123 21.54 13.26 -24.41
C TYR A 123 23.00 13.31 -24.91
N ALA A 124 23.71 12.17 -24.94
CA ALA A 124 25.12 12.07 -25.34
C ALA A 124 25.35 11.71 -26.83
N GLN A 125 24.32 11.72 -27.68
CA GLN A 125 24.51 11.52 -29.12
C GLN A 125 25.26 12.73 -29.72
N PRO A 126 26.42 12.54 -30.40
CA PRO A 126 27.24 13.65 -30.86
C PRO A 126 26.59 14.33 -32.08
N LYS A 127 26.55 15.66 -32.05
CA LYS A 127 26.30 16.51 -33.23
C LYS A 127 27.44 16.30 -34.23
N HIS A 128 27.35 15.27 -35.06
CA HIS A 128 28.26 15.12 -36.21
C HIS A 128 27.87 16.12 -37.29
N THR A 129 28.52 17.28 -37.22
CA THR A 129 29.17 17.98 -38.34
C THR A 129 28.42 17.97 -39.69
N CYS A 130 27.48 18.91 -39.88
CA CYS A 130 27.17 19.42 -41.21
C CYS A 130 28.30 20.37 -41.65
N LEU A 131 29.33 19.86 -42.33
CA LEU A 131 30.23 20.68 -43.14
C LEU A 131 29.98 20.32 -44.61
N HIS A 132 29.18 21.14 -45.27
CA HIS A 132 29.11 21.20 -46.73
C HIS A 132 30.39 21.90 -47.25
N PRO A 133 31.12 21.35 -48.23
CA PRO A 133 32.11 22.14 -48.96
C PRO A 133 31.37 23.05 -49.95
N LEU A 134 31.60 24.38 -49.85
CA LEU A 134 31.28 25.32 -50.91
C LEU A 134 32.11 24.98 -52.15
N GLN A 135 31.46 24.54 -53.23
CA GLN A 135 32.07 24.45 -54.54
C GLN A 135 32.13 25.86 -55.15
N THR A 136 33.34 26.40 -55.33
CA THR A 136 33.60 27.66 -56.02
C THR A 136 33.36 27.52 -57.53
N ALA A 137 32.58 28.44 -58.11
CA ALA A 137 32.40 28.59 -59.55
C ALA A 137 33.62 29.27 -60.21
N PRO A 138 34.10 28.82 -61.38
CA PRO A 138 35.01 29.61 -62.20
C PRO A 138 34.23 30.62 -63.07
N LYS A 139 34.72 31.86 -63.12
CA LYS A 139 34.34 32.89 -64.09
C LYS A 139 35.33 32.85 -65.26
N SER A 140 34.79 33.19 -66.44
CA SER A 140 35.37 33.31 -67.80
C SER A 140 35.78 32.01 -68.49
#